data_AF-A0A124SG98-F1
#
_entry.id   AF-A0A124SG98-F1
#
_cell.length_a   1.000
_cell.length_b   1.000
_cell.length_c   1.000
_cell.angle_alpha   90.00
_cell.angle_beta   90.00
_cell.angle_gamma   90.00
#
_symmetry.space_group_name_H-M   'P 1'
#
loop_
_entity.id
_entity.type
_entity.pdbx_description
1 polymer ?
#
loop_
_entity_poly.entity_id
_entity_poly.type
_entity_poly.pdbx_seq_one_letter_code
_entity_poly.pdbx_strand_id
1 'polypeptide(L)'
;MDWEGQKVAEQLMQIMLVVFAIGAFVTGYVVGSFELMLYIYAGGVILTTLITIPNWPFFNRHPLKWLDPSEAEKHPKPQVTTSVSKKKPIKK
;
A
#
# COMPACT_ATOMS: atom_id res chain seq x y z
N MET A 1 -8.02 -3.47 5.14
CA MET A 1 -8.33 -2.17 4.54
C MET A 1 -9.29 -2.48 3.44
N ASP A 2 -10.39 -1.75 3.36
CA ASP A 2 -11.25 -1.84 2.19
C ASP A 2 -10.59 -1.13 1.00
N TRP A 3 -11.17 -1.28 -0.19
CA TRP A 3 -10.59 -0.73 -1.43
C TRP A 3 -10.45 0.79 -1.38
N GLU A 4 -11.42 1.49 -0.79
CA GLU A 4 -11.37 2.94 -0.65
C GLU A 4 -10.32 3.37 0.38
N GLY A 5 -10.24 2.65 1.49
CA GLY A 5 -9.26 2.83 2.55
C GLY A 5 -7.84 2.68 2.04
N GLN A 6 -7.58 1.73 1.14
CA GLN A 6 -6.27 1.59 0.49
C GLN A 6 -5.90 2.85 -0.32
N LYS A 7 -6.83 3.38 -1.13
CA LYS A 7 -6.59 4.61 -1.89
C LYS A 7 -6.27 5.80 -0.98
N VAL A 8 -7.02 5.94 0.12
CA VAL A 8 -6.77 6.99 1.11
C VAL A 8 -5.43 6.78 1.80
N ALA A 9 -5.06 5.54 2.15
CA ALA A 9 -3.77 5.23 2.76
C ALA A 9 -2.59 5.59 1.84
N GLU A 10 -2.70 5.29 0.54
CA GLU A 10 -1.69 5.64 -0.46
C GLU A 10 -1.53 7.15 -0.63
N GLN A 11 -2.64 7.90 -0.72
CA GLN A 11 -2.59 9.37 -0.79
C GLN A 11 -2.00 9.98 0.48
N LEU A 12 -2.39 9.47 1.65
CA LEU A 12 -1.86 9.93 2.93
C LEU A 12 -0.35 9.66 3.05
N MET A 13 0.10 8.48 2.63
CA MET A 13 1.52 8.12 2.60
C MET A 13 2.33 9.11 1.76
N GLN A 14 1.88 9.40 0.52
CA GLN A 14 2.57 10.34 -0.36
C GLN A 14 2.65 11.74 0.26
N ILE A 15 1.53 12.25 0.79
CA ILE A 15 1.48 13.59 1.41
C ILE A 15 2.43 13.65 2.61
N MET A 16 2.37 12.67 3.51
CA MET A 16 3.22 12.63 4.69
C MET A 16 4.70 12.58 4.33
N LEU A 17 5.10 11.70 3.41
CA LEU A 17 6.49 11.56 3.00
C LEU A 17 7.03 12.85 2.37
N VAL A 18 6.24 13.52 1.53
CA VAL A 18 6.63 14.81 0.93
C VAL A 18 6.77 15.89 2.01
N VAL A 19 5.84 15.98 2.95
CA VAL A 19 5.91 16.95 4.05
C VAL A 19 7.17 16.72 4.90
N PHE A 20 7.47 15.47 5.27
CA PHE A 20 8.68 15.15 6.02
C PHE A 20 9.95 15.38 5.20
N ALA A 21 9.95 15.10 3.89
CA ALA A 21 11.09 15.37 3.02
C ALA A 21 11.40 16.87 2.97
N ILE A 22 10.38 17.72 2.77
CA ILE A 22 10.54 19.18 2.74
C ILE A 22 11.00 19.68 4.11
N GLY A 23 10.36 19.25 5.20
CA GLY A 23 10.73 19.68 6.56
C GLY A 23 12.15 19.26 6.95
N ALA A 24 12.54 18.02 6.65
CA ALA A 24 13.89 17.52 6.86
C ALA A 24 14.91 18.31 6.05
N PHE A 25 14.62 18.56 4.77
CA PHE A 25 15.50 19.29 3.88
C PHE A 25 15.73 20.73 4.37
N VAL A 26 14.66 21.48 4.66
CA VAL A 26 14.74 22.86 5.14
C VAL A 26 15.51 22.92 6.46
N THR A 27 15.16 22.07 7.42
CA THR A 27 15.81 22.07 8.75
C THR A 27 17.28 21.69 8.66
N GLY A 28 17.60 20.60 7.95
CA GLY A 28 18.96 20.13 7.76
C GLY A 28 19.82 21.12 6.97
N TYR A 29 19.25 21.81 5.99
CA TYR A 29 19.94 22.85 5.23
C TYR A 29 20.28 24.07 6.09
N VAL A 30 19.32 24.58 6.88
CA VAL A 30 19.53 25.73 7.78
C VAL A 30 20.60 25.43 8.83
N VAL A 31 20.61 24.21 9.38
CA VAL A 31 21.61 23.77 10.37
C VAL A 31 22.94 23.37 9.71
N GLY A 32 22.95 23.11 8.41
CA GLY A 32 24.13 22.60 7.69
C GLY A 32 24.49 21.14 8.01
N SER A 33 23.53 20.35 8.52
CA SER A 33 23.75 18.95 8.93
C SER A 33 22.91 17.99 8.10
N PHE A 34 23.60 17.19 7.27
CA PHE A 34 22.97 16.12 6.49
C PHE A 34 22.52 14.95 7.39
N GLU A 35 23.23 14.68 8.48
CA GLU A 35 22.84 13.64 9.43
C GLU A 35 21.50 13.97 10.11
N LEU A 36 21.32 15.23 10.52
CA LEU A 36 20.05 15.70 11.08
C LEU A 36 18.90 15.60 10.06
N MET A 37 19.17 15.96 8.80
CA MET A 37 18.21 15.78 7.71
C MET A 37 17.74 14.32 7.61
N LEU A 38 18.68 13.38 7.63
CA LEU A 38 18.37 11.95 7.56
C LEU A 38 17.58 11.48 8.77
N TYR A 39 17.91 11.89 9.99
CA TYR A 39 17.16 11.50 11.19
C TYR A 39 15.72 12.00 11.17
N ILE A 40 15.50 13.26 10.78
CA ILE A 40 14.14 13.82 10.68
C ILE A 40 13.35 13.05 9.61
N TYR A 41 13.94 12.84 8.43
CA TYR A 41 13.27 12.11 7.36
C TYR A 41 12.97 10.66 7.73
N ALA A 42 13.94 9.95 8.34
CA ALA A 42 13.76 8.59 8.81
C ALA A 42 12.65 8.48 9.87
N GLY A 43 12.60 9.41 10.83
CA GLY A 43 11.50 9.52 11.78
C GLY A 43 10.15 9.71 11.08
N GLY A 44 10.11 10.55 10.05
CA GLY A 44 8.94 10.76 9.20
C GLY A 44 8.48 9.49 8.47
N VAL A 45 9.41 8.72 7.92
CA VAL A 45 9.13 7.43 7.27
C VAL A 45 8.55 6.44 8.28
N ILE A 46 9.15 6.32 9.47
CA ILE A 46 8.66 5.43 10.52
C ILE A 46 7.24 5.81 10.92
N LEU A 47 6.98 7.10 11.18
CA LEU A 47 5.65 7.56 11.55
C LEU A 47 4.63 7.32 10.43
N THR A 48 4.99 7.63 9.19
CA THR A 48 4.12 7.38 8.02
C THR A 48 3.78 5.90 7.93
N THR A 49 4.78 5.04 8.05
CA THR A 49 4.63 3.58 8.03
C THR A 49 3.66 3.10 9.10
N LEU A 50 3.81 3.57 10.35
CA LEU A 50 2.92 3.23 11.46
C LEU A 50 1.48 3.67 11.22
N ILE A 51 1.27 4.79 10.52
CA ILE A 51 -0.07 5.31 10.23
C ILE A 51 -0.71 4.60 9.05
N THR A 52 0.02 4.35 7.96
CA THR A 52 -0.57 3.93 6.68
C THR A 52 -0.52 2.44 6.42
N ILE A 53 0.39 1.68 7.05
CA ILE A 53 0.54 0.24 6.79
C ILE A 53 -0.43 -0.62 7.61
N PRO A 54 -0.59 -0.42 8.93
CA PRO A 54 -1.49 -1.26 9.70
C PRO A 54 -2.94 -1.09 9.26
N ASN A 55 -3.72 -2.17 9.38
CA ASN A 55 -5.13 -2.16 9.01
C ASN A 55 -6.03 -1.49 10.06
N TRP A 56 -5.88 -0.18 10.22
CA TRP A 56 -6.65 0.58 11.19
C TRP A 56 -8.16 0.62 10.86
N PRO A 57 -9.04 0.69 11.87
CA PRO A 57 -10.49 0.72 11.64
C PRO A 57 -10.96 1.92 10.81
N PHE A 58 -10.22 3.04 10.80
CA PHE A 58 -10.59 4.20 10.00
C PHE A 58 -10.41 4.01 8.48
N PHE A 59 -9.62 3.02 8.06
CA PHE A 59 -9.47 2.60 6.65
C PHE A 59 -10.44 1.47 6.26
N ASN A 60 -11.43 1.15 7.10
CA ASN A 60 -12.42 0.09 6.84
C ASN A 60 -13.86 0.62 6.96
N ARG A 61 -14.12 1.85 6.51
CA ARG A 61 -15.43 2.51 6.64
C ARG A 61 -16.43 2.11 5.55
N HIS A 62 -15.98 1.45 4.49
CA HIS A 62 -16.79 1.06 3.34
C HIS A 62 -16.81 -0.47 3.24
N PRO A 63 -17.74 -1.14 3.94
CA PRO A 63 -17.83 -2.60 3.91
C PRO A 63 -18.11 -3.08 2.47
N LEU A 64 -17.23 -3.94 1.97
CA LEU A 64 -17.36 -4.51 0.63
C LEU A 64 -18.54 -5.48 0.60
N LYS A 65 -19.53 -5.20 -0.26
CA LYS A 65 -20.60 -6.14 -0.58
C LYS A 65 -20.09 -7.13 -1.63
N TRP A 66 -19.70 -8.31 -1.19
CA TRP A 66 -19.33 -9.39 -2.10
C TRP A 66 -20.57 -9.94 -2.81
N LEU A 67 -20.38 -10.40 -4.04
CA LEU A 67 -21.43 -11.10 -4.79
C LEU A 67 -21.73 -12.45 -4.11
N ASP A 68 -22.98 -12.88 -4.13
CA ASP A 68 -23.35 -14.18 -3.57
C ASP A 68 -22.58 -15.31 -4.28
N PRO A 69 -22.11 -16.34 -3.55
CA PRO A 69 -21.30 -17.41 -4.14
C PRO A 69 -21.95 -18.09 -5.36
N SER A 70 -23.28 -18.25 -5.34
CA SER A 70 -24.06 -18.84 -6.43
C SER A 70 -24.13 -17.95 -7.69
N GLU A 71 -24.07 -16.63 -7.53
CA GLU A 71 -23.98 -15.68 -8.64
C GLU A 71 -22.54 -15.57 -9.15
N ALA A 72 -21.55 -15.68 -8.26
CA ALA A 72 -20.13 -15.71 -8.61
C ALA A 72 -19.74 -16.94 -9.46
N GLU A 73 -20.43 -18.08 -9.30
CA GLU A 73 -20.26 -19.26 -10.16
C GLU A 73 -20.87 -19.10 -11.56
N LYS A 74 -21.97 -18.33 -11.68
CA LYS A 74 -22.64 -18.07 -12.97
C LYS A 74 -21.87 -17.10 -13.86
N HIS A 75 -21.07 -16.22 -13.26
CA HIS A 75 -20.17 -15.32 -13.96
C HIS A 75 -18.76 -15.88 -13.89
N PRO A 76 -18.30 -16.66 -14.90
CA PRO A 76 -16.95 -17.21 -14.88
C PRO A 76 -15.94 -16.08 -14.74
N LYS A 77 -15.10 -16.14 -13.70
CA LYS A 77 -13.98 -15.21 -13.49
C LYS A 77 -13.22 -15.04 -14.80
N PRO A 78 -12.88 -13.81 -15.22
CA PRO A 78 -12.00 -13.59 -16.37
C PRO A 78 -10.75 -14.46 -16.19
N GLN A 79 -10.52 -15.39 -17.11
CA GLN A 79 -9.35 -16.26 -17.05
C GLN A 79 -8.11 -15.38 -17.24
N VAL A 80 -7.36 -15.13 -16.15
CA VAL A 80 -5.99 -14.66 -16.27
C VAL A 80 -5.23 -15.82 -16.92
N THR A 81 -4.88 -15.69 -18.19
CA THR A 81 -4.08 -16.67 -18.94
C THR A 81 -2.69 -16.76 -18.34
N THR A 82 -2.52 -17.55 -17.28
CA THR A 82 -1.22 -18.09 -16.89
C THR A 82 -0.91 -19.26 -17.81
N SER A 83 -0.24 -18.94 -18.91
CA SER A 83 0.50 -19.90 -19.72
C SER A 83 1.66 -20.48 -18.88
N VAL A 84 1.37 -21.46 -18.04
CA VAL A 84 2.39 -22.34 -17.45
C VAL A 84 2.17 -23.74 -18.00
N SER A 85 3.04 -24.08 -18.94
CA SER A 85 3.19 -25.36 -19.61
C SER A 85 3.04 -26.54 -18.65
N LYS A 86 1.93 -27.29 -18.75
CA LYS A 86 1.78 -28.60 -18.13
C LYS A 86 2.71 -29.59 -18.85
N LYS A 87 3.88 -29.87 -18.28
CA LYS A 87 4.66 -31.07 -18.60
C LYS A 87 3.77 -32.31 -18.38
N LYS A 88 3.53 -33.04 -19.46
CA LYS A 88 2.75 -34.28 -19.55
C LYS A 88 3.59 -35.44 -18.98
N PRO A 89 3.13 -36.24 -18.01
CA PRO A 89 3.82 -37.48 -17.66
C PRO A 89 3.40 -38.55 -18.69
N ILE A 90 4.36 -39.02 -19.50
CA ILE A 90 4.19 -40.22 -20.32
C ILE A 90 4.46 -41.44 -19.40
N LYS A 91 3.43 -42.24 -19.16
CA LYS A 91 3.54 -43.62 -18.66
C LYS A 91 3.86 -44.55 -19.83
N LYS A 92 4.91 -45.34 -19.71
CA LYS A 92 5.04 -46.69 -20.29
C LYS A 92 5.68 -47.58 -19.24
#